data_AF-A0A7C6F2T7-F1
#
_entry.id   AF-A0A7C6F2T7-F1
#
_cell.length_a   1.000
_cell.length_b   1.000
_cell.length_c   1.000
_cell.angle_alpha   90.00
_cell.angle_beta   90.00
_cell.angle_gamma   90.00
#
_symmetry.space_group_name_H-M   'P 1'
#
loop_
_entity.id
_entity.type
_entity.pdbx_description
1 polymer ?
#
loop_
_entity_poly.entity_id
_entity_poly.type
_entity_poly.pdbx_seq_one_letter_code
_entity_poly.pdbx_strand_id
1 'polypeptide(L)'
;MHVLFTGWMAWLFVGPATGDATVLLLYLLFLTVHWYAMGVFMTGESPELSMRVRRHLPQSFLGRVFLTWFNPGPGTGYLFAVCGMLAGLATVALGVNLGGSLSTEVARNLKSGAVQSALYVGTIGTSYVVIYLGLGLLLIRWLRRLGHGGMFLAALIQVLLLCLGVIGPMLGATFSQSWMYGYSALHMSNPFWTLYRATERSGLPIEASVLMTSLPLAAAVVFVLTLRAVAREVRHVRVAKPPRVAEEDAALAAEHALPPRPTPVSPWD
;
A
#
# COMPACT_ATOMS: atom_id res chain seq x y z
N MET A 1 -5.50 9.89 -10.95
CA MET A 1 -6.51 8.84 -11.21
C MET A 1 -7.22 8.36 -9.95
N HIS A 2 -6.53 7.83 -8.93
CA HIS A 2 -7.16 7.33 -7.70
C HIS A 2 -8.11 8.35 -7.02
N VAL A 3 -7.65 9.59 -6.77
CA VAL A 3 -8.48 10.63 -6.12
C VAL A 3 -9.77 10.93 -6.90
N LEU A 4 -9.69 10.99 -8.23
CA LEU A 4 -10.87 11.19 -9.08
C LEU A 4 -11.83 10.02 -8.93
N PHE A 5 -11.32 8.78 -8.97
CA PHE A 5 -12.13 7.58 -8.79
C PHE A 5 -12.82 7.54 -7.42
N THR A 6 -12.10 7.87 -6.34
CA THR A 6 -12.67 8.03 -5.01
C THR A 6 -13.77 9.09 -4.99
N GLY A 7 -13.56 10.24 -5.65
CA GLY A 7 -14.56 11.29 -5.77
C GLY A 7 -15.83 10.82 -6.50
N TRP A 8 -15.67 10.11 -7.63
CA TRP A 8 -16.78 9.52 -8.38
C TRP A 8 -17.57 8.51 -7.55
N MET A 9 -16.89 7.65 -6.80
CA MET A 9 -17.54 6.66 -5.93
C MET A 9 -18.27 7.31 -4.76
N ALA A 10 -17.70 8.35 -4.16
CA ALA A 10 -18.37 9.14 -3.13
C ALA A 10 -19.62 9.84 -3.67
N TRP A 11 -19.54 10.45 -4.86
CA TRP A 11 -20.69 11.07 -5.53
C TRP A 11 -21.78 10.05 -5.86
N LEU A 12 -21.43 8.88 -6.41
CA LEU A 12 -22.36 7.80 -6.70
C LEU A 12 -23.10 7.34 -5.43
N PHE A 13 -22.36 7.15 -4.35
CA PHE A 13 -22.90 6.69 -3.07
C PHE A 13 -23.88 7.69 -2.45
N VAL A 14 -23.56 8.99 -2.43
CA VAL A 14 -24.41 10.02 -1.81
C VAL A 14 -25.57 10.43 -2.71
N GLY A 15 -25.34 10.48 -4.03
CA GLY A 15 -26.33 10.95 -5.01
C GLY A 15 -27.18 9.81 -5.57
N PRO A 16 -26.90 9.32 -6.80
CA PRO A 16 -27.80 8.40 -7.51
C PRO A 16 -28.09 7.07 -6.80
N ALA A 17 -27.13 6.53 -6.06
CA ALA A 17 -27.27 5.22 -5.42
C ALA A 17 -27.84 5.31 -3.98
N THR A 18 -28.08 6.52 -3.47
CA THR A 18 -28.76 6.79 -2.18
C THR A 18 -28.32 5.88 -1.02
N GLY A 19 -27.01 5.67 -0.89
CA GLY A 19 -26.44 4.87 0.20
C GLY A 19 -26.36 3.37 -0.07
N ASP A 20 -26.47 2.91 -1.32
CA ASP A 20 -26.27 1.50 -1.68
C ASP A 20 -24.86 1.02 -1.31
N ALA A 21 -24.80 0.03 -0.43
CA ALA A 21 -23.55 -0.59 0.02
C ALA A 21 -22.79 -1.31 -1.10
N THR A 22 -23.47 -1.69 -2.19
CA THR A 22 -22.83 -2.28 -3.37
C THR A 22 -21.76 -1.35 -3.95
N VAL A 23 -22.02 -0.04 -3.95
CA VAL A 23 -21.05 0.97 -4.40
C VAL A 23 -19.82 0.96 -3.50
N LEU A 24 -19.99 0.89 -2.17
CA LEU A 24 -18.88 0.83 -1.22
C LEU A 24 -18.07 -0.46 -1.37
N LEU A 25 -18.74 -1.60 -1.57
CA LEU A 25 -18.10 -2.89 -1.78
C LEU A 25 -17.25 -2.90 -3.05
N LEU A 26 -17.82 -2.44 -4.17
CA LEU A 26 -17.08 -2.33 -5.43
C LEU A 26 -15.87 -1.40 -5.30
N TYR A 27 -16.04 -0.26 -4.62
CA TYR A 27 -14.94 0.66 -4.34
C TYR A 27 -13.84 -0.01 -3.51
N LEU A 28 -14.17 -0.70 -2.43
CA LEU A 28 -13.20 -1.37 -1.56
C LEU A 28 -12.49 -2.55 -2.24
N LEU A 29 -13.20 -3.32 -3.05
CA LEU A 29 -12.60 -4.40 -3.84
C LEU A 29 -11.62 -3.84 -4.88
N PHE A 30 -12.02 -2.80 -5.61
CA PHE A 30 -11.13 -2.11 -6.54
C PHE A 30 -9.90 -1.53 -5.82
N LEU A 31 -10.11 -0.87 -4.68
CA LEU A 31 -9.06 -0.29 -3.86
C LEU A 31 -8.05 -1.36 -3.41
N THR A 32 -8.54 -2.52 -2.97
CA THR A 32 -7.71 -3.67 -2.56
C THR A 32 -6.84 -4.15 -3.72
N VAL A 33 -7.43 -4.39 -4.89
CA VAL A 33 -6.70 -4.86 -6.08
C VAL A 33 -5.70 -3.81 -6.57
N HIS A 34 -6.11 -2.54 -6.61
CA HIS A 34 -5.29 -1.42 -7.06
C HIS A 34 -4.05 -1.25 -6.18
N TRP A 35 -4.22 -1.15 -4.86
CA TRP A 35 -3.09 -0.95 -3.95
C TRP A 35 -2.23 -2.20 -3.80
N TYR A 36 -2.80 -3.39 -3.92
CA TYR A 36 -2.01 -4.62 -4.03
C TYR A 36 -1.12 -4.56 -5.29
N ALA A 37 -1.69 -4.34 -6.48
CA ALA A 37 -0.95 -4.30 -7.73
C ALA A 37 0.14 -3.22 -7.73
N MET A 38 -0.19 -1.99 -7.34
CA MET A 38 0.79 -0.90 -7.21
C MET A 38 1.88 -1.25 -6.20
N GLY A 39 1.50 -1.82 -5.05
CA GLY A 39 2.44 -2.27 -4.02
C GLY A 39 3.39 -3.36 -4.50
N VAL A 40 2.94 -4.29 -5.34
CA VAL A 40 3.78 -5.32 -5.95
C VAL A 40 4.91 -4.69 -6.77
N PHE A 41 4.60 -3.70 -7.61
CA PHE A 41 5.63 -3.01 -8.42
C PHE A 41 6.54 -2.12 -7.56
N MET A 42 5.97 -1.34 -6.65
CA MET A 42 6.74 -0.43 -5.80
C MET A 42 7.69 -1.17 -4.84
N THR A 43 7.27 -2.32 -4.28
CA THR A 43 8.14 -3.15 -3.45
C THR A 43 9.26 -3.83 -4.22
N GLY A 44 9.15 -3.91 -5.55
CA GLY A 44 10.17 -4.44 -6.45
C GLY A 44 11.26 -3.44 -6.83
N GLU A 45 11.09 -2.16 -6.53
CA GLU A 45 12.09 -1.14 -6.83
C GLU A 45 13.43 -1.42 -6.11
N SER A 46 14.51 -0.96 -6.74
CA SER A 46 15.83 -1.02 -6.14
C SER A 46 15.91 0.01 -5.01
N PRO A 47 16.47 -0.32 -3.83
CA PRO A 47 16.70 0.65 -2.76
C PRO A 47 17.86 1.61 -3.07
N GLU A 48 18.52 1.43 -4.21
CA GLU A 48 19.69 2.22 -4.60
C GLU A 48 19.30 3.61 -5.09
N LEU A 49 19.30 4.57 -4.18
CA LEU A 49 19.25 5.98 -4.53
C LEU A 49 20.54 6.42 -5.23
N SER A 50 20.40 7.19 -6.31
CA SER A 50 21.54 7.80 -7.00
C SER A 50 22.36 8.69 -6.06
N MET A 51 23.67 8.77 -6.30
CA MET A 51 24.58 9.60 -5.51
C MET A 51 24.15 11.08 -5.46
N ARG A 52 23.53 11.58 -6.53
CA ARG A 52 22.98 12.94 -6.58
C ARG A 52 21.85 13.13 -5.58
N VAL A 53 20.89 12.21 -5.53
CA VAL A 53 19.75 12.29 -4.58
C VAL A 53 20.24 12.18 -3.13
N ARG A 54 21.18 11.25 -2.85
CA ARG A 54 21.76 11.09 -1.51
C ARG A 54 22.40 12.37 -0.96
N ARG A 55 22.99 13.21 -1.82
CA ARG A 55 23.62 14.48 -1.42
C ARG A 55 22.61 15.56 -0.97
N HIS A 56 21.39 15.52 -1.49
CA HIS A 56 20.35 16.54 -1.21
C HIS A 56 19.44 16.17 -0.03
N LEU A 57 19.69 15.04 0.63
CA LEU A 57 18.87 14.63 1.77
C LEU A 57 19.03 15.61 2.96
N PRO A 58 17.92 15.95 3.65
CA PRO A 58 17.92 16.87 4.78
C PRO A 58 18.82 16.36 5.93
N GLN A 59 19.52 17.29 6.58
CA GLN A 59 20.40 16.97 7.72
C GLN A 59 19.64 16.75 9.02
N SER A 60 18.46 17.35 9.17
CA SER A 60 17.64 17.16 10.37
C SER A 60 17.03 15.75 10.40
N PHE A 61 16.97 15.17 11.60
CA PHE A 61 16.32 13.87 11.82
C PHE A 61 14.86 13.91 11.39
N LEU A 62 14.12 14.95 11.81
CA LEU A 62 12.71 15.14 11.43
C LEU A 62 12.56 15.29 9.91
N GLY A 63 13.43 16.05 9.25
CA GLY A 63 13.40 16.19 7.79
C GLY A 63 13.56 14.84 7.10
N ARG A 64 14.46 13.98 7.57
CA ARG A 64 14.58 12.61 7.03
C ARG A 64 13.35 11.77 7.31
N VAL A 65 12.81 11.82 8.52
CA VAL A 65 11.60 11.05 8.84
C VAL A 65 10.44 11.46 7.93
N PHE A 66 10.20 12.75 7.69
CA PHE A 66 9.06 13.18 6.86
C PHE A 66 9.32 13.11 5.35
N LEU A 67 10.51 13.48 4.88
CA LEU A 67 10.80 13.55 3.44
C LEU A 67 11.22 12.21 2.84
N THR A 68 11.74 11.27 3.64
CA THR A 68 12.16 9.97 3.09
C THR A 68 10.98 9.16 2.59
N TRP A 69 9.77 9.41 3.08
CA TRP A 69 8.55 8.77 2.56
C TRP A 69 8.26 9.06 1.09
N PHE A 70 8.77 10.18 0.57
CA PHE A 70 8.61 10.56 -0.84
C PHE A 70 9.75 10.05 -1.73
N ASN A 71 10.78 9.44 -1.16
CA ASN A 71 11.84 8.85 -1.94
C ASN A 71 11.42 7.46 -2.46
N PRO A 72 11.70 7.15 -3.74
CA PRO A 72 11.44 5.83 -4.29
C PRO A 72 12.26 4.78 -3.54
N GLY A 73 11.67 3.61 -3.36
CA GLY A 73 12.28 2.53 -2.60
C GLY A 73 11.28 1.45 -2.23
N PRO A 74 11.74 0.20 -2.04
CA PRO A 74 10.87 -0.92 -1.75
C PRO A 74 10.13 -0.76 -0.42
N GLY A 75 10.78 -0.18 0.59
CA GLY A 75 10.18 0.05 1.90
C GLY A 75 9.15 1.19 1.93
N THR A 76 9.45 2.29 1.23
CA THR A 76 8.55 3.45 1.12
C THR A 76 7.35 3.12 0.24
N GLY A 77 7.56 2.36 -0.84
CA GLY A 77 6.52 1.82 -1.71
C GLY A 77 5.50 0.96 -0.96
N TYR A 78 5.97 0.04 -0.11
CA TYR A 78 5.09 -0.74 0.76
C TYR A 78 4.23 0.15 1.67
N LEU A 79 4.85 1.13 2.35
CA LEU A 79 4.13 2.00 3.27
C LEU A 79 3.17 2.94 2.55
N PHE A 80 3.52 3.38 1.35
CA PHE A 80 2.62 4.15 0.49
C PHE A 80 1.37 3.33 0.14
N ALA A 81 1.52 2.06 -0.22
CA ALA A 81 0.38 1.18 -0.50
C ALA A 81 -0.50 0.93 0.74
N VAL A 82 0.11 0.68 1.91
CA VAL A 82 -0.63 0.49 3.17
C VAL A 82 -1.37 1.77 3.58
N CYS A 83 -0.71 2.93 3.54
CA CYS A 83 -1.34 4.21 3.85
C CYS A 83 -2.46 4.55 2.87
N GLY A 84 -2.28 4.26 1.57
CA GLY A 84 -3.32 4.43 0.55
C GLY A 84 -4.56 3.58 0.82
N MET A 85 -4.36 2.32 1.21
CA MET A 85 -5.44 1.42 1.59
C MET A 85 -6.18 1.90 2.86
N LEU A 86 -5.44 2.28 3.90
CA LEU A 86 -6.01 2.82 5.15
C LEU A 86 -6.77 4.14 4.91
N ALA A 87 -6.23 5.03 4.08
CA ALA A 87 -6.89 6.28 3.70
C ALA A 87 -8.20 6.02 2.95
N GLY A 88 -8.23 5.05 2.04
CA GLY A 88 -9.46 4.68 1.34
C GLY A 88 -10.50 4.05 2.28
N LEU A 89 -10.09 3.20 3.22
CA LEU A 89 -10.98 2.65 4.26
C LEU A 89 -11.54 3.76 5.17
N ALA A 90 -10.69 4.68 5.62
CA ALA A 90 -11.10 5.85 6.40
C ALA A 90 -12.08 6.72 5.62
N THR A 91 -11.87 6.89 4.30
CA THR A 91 -12.78 7.65 3.44
C THR A 91 -14.15 7.00 3.37
N VAL A 92 -14.25 5.66 3.27
CA VAL A 92 -15.54 4.95 3.33
C VAL A 92 -16.21 5.15 4.68
N ALA A 93 -15.48 4.98 5.78
CA ALA A 93 -16.02 5.19 7.12
C ALA A 93 -16.56 6.62 7.29
N LEU A 94 -15.81 7.63 6.86
CA LEU A 94 -16.24 9.03 6.87
C LEU A 94 -17.47 9.26 5.97
N GLY A 95 -17.45 8.71 4.75
CA GLY A 95 -18.55 8.85 3.79
C GLY A 95 -19.87 8.26 4.30
N VAL A 96 -19.80 7.10 4.98
CA VAL A 96 -20.95 6.48 5.65
C VAL A 96 -21.50 7.38 6.75
N ASN A 97 -20.64 7.90 7.64
CA ASN A 97 -21.05 8.76 8.75
C ASN A 97 -21.64 10.09 8.27
N LEU A 98 -20.99 10.75 7.30
CA LEU A 98 -21.45 12.01 6.73
C LEU A 98 -22.73 11.82 5.91
N GLY A 99 -22.79 10.81 5.05
CA GLY A 99 -23.96 10.51 4.23
C GLY A 99 -25.21 10.23 5.05
N GLY A 100 -25.08 9.44 6.14
CA GLY A 100 -26.17 9.18 7.06
C GLY A 100 -26.63 10.41 7.85
N SER A 101 -25.76 11.41 8.02
CA SER A 101 -26.10 12.67 8.69
C SER A 101 -26.82 13.64 7.74
N LEU A 102 -26.54 13.57 6.43
CA LEU A 102 -27.04 14.51 5.42
C LEU A 102 -28.36 14.06 4.76
N SER A 103 -28.64 12.76 4.72
CA SER A 103 -29.84 12.23 4.06
C SER A 103 -30.52 11.13 4.88
N THR A 104 -31.82 11.30 5.12
CA THR A 104 -32.65 10.30 5.84
C THR A 104 -32.83 9.01 5.05
N GLU A 105 -32.79 9.08 3.72
CA GLU A 105 -32.85 7.91 2.83
C GLU A 105 -31.55 7.11 2.91
N VAL A 106 -30.41 7.80 2.83
CA VAL A 106 -29.09 7.17 3.03
C VAL A 106 -29.07 6.52 4.40
N ALA A 107 -29.43 7.24 5.47
CA ALA A 107 -29.46 6.70 6.83
C ALA A 107 -30.32 5.44 6.98
N ARG A 108 -31.45 5.35 6.25
CA ARG A 108 -32.31 4.15 6.25
C ARG A 108 -31.60 2.97 5.59
N ASN A 109 -30.96 3.19 4.44
CA ASN A 109 -30.23 2.16 3.72
C ASN A 109 -28.98 1.67 4.48
N LEU A 110 -28.31 2.56 5.23
CA LEU A 110 -27.15 2.19 6.06
C LEU A 110 -27.48 1.22 7.20
N LYS A 111 -28.73 1.21 7.70
CA LYS A 111 -29.17 0.31 8.78
C LYS A 111 -29.28 -1.16 8.37
N SER A 112 -29.17 -1.47 7.07
CA SER A 112 -29.40 -2.81 6.51
C SER A 112 -28.28 -3.85 6.76
N GLY A 113 -27.31 -3.60 7.64
CA GLY A 113 -26.14 -4.47 7.88
C GLY A 113 -25.13 -4.52 6.71
N ALA A 114 -25.49 -3.96 5.56
CA ALA A 114 -24.63 -3.94 4.38
C ALA A 114 -23.40 -3.02 4.57
N VAL A 115 -23.52 -1.96 5.37
CA VAL A 115 -22.39 -1.10 5.77
C VAL A 115 -21.37 -1.86 6.59
N GLN A 116 -21.84 -2.68 7.53
CA GLN A 116 -20.98 -3.53 8.35
C GLN A 116 -20.21 -4.52 7.47
N SER A 117 -20.88 -5.10 6.48
CA SER A 117 -20.26 -5.97 5.47
C SER A 117 -19.17 -5.22 4.68
N ALA A 118 -19.43 -3.97 4.26
CA ALA A 118 -18.42 -3.14 3.60
C ALA A 118 -17.20 -2.87 4.49
N LEU A 119 -17.40 -2.50 5.76
CA LEU A 119 -16.30 -2.29 6.71
C LEU A 119 -15.51 -3.58 6.98
N TYR A 120 -16.17 -4.74 7.03
CA TYR A 120 -15.51 -6.04 7.13
C TYR A 120 -14.66 -6.34 5.90
N VAL A 121 -15.21 -6.20 4.71
CA VAL A 121 -14.48 -6.37 3.44
C VAL A 121 -13.28 -5.44 3.38
N GLY A 122 -13.45 -4.18 3.74
CA GLY A 122 -12.36 -3.20 3.76
C GLY A 122 -11.26 -3.53 4.77
N THR A 123 -11.63 -3.99 5.96
CA THR A 123 -10.67 -4.38 7.03
C THR A 123 -9.90 -5.65 6.66
N ILE A 124 -10.60 -6.66 6.17
CA ILE A 124 -10.03 -7.93 5.70
C ILE A 124 -9.12 -7.68 4.49
N GLY A 125 -9.59 -6.92 3.51
CA GLY A 125 -8.82 -6.55 2.31
C GLY A 125 -7.54 -5.80 2.68
N THR A 126 -7.63 -4.82 3.58
CA THR A 126 -6.45 -4.11 4.09
C THR A 126 -5.47 -5.05 4.77
N SER A 127 -5.97 -5.96 5.61
CA SER A 127 -5.14 -6.94 6.31
C SER A 127 -4.39 -7.84 5.34
N TYR A 128 -5.05 -8.33 4.27
CA TYR A 128 -4.39 -9.12 3.24
C TYR A 128 -3.33 -8.33 2.47
N VAL A 129 -3.61 -7.08 2.09
CA VAL A 129 -2.62 -6.23 1.40
C VAL A 129 -1.37 -6.06 2.27
N VAL A 130 -1.54 -5.76 3.56
CA VAL A 130 -0.45 -5.64 4.54
C VAL A 130 0.33 -6.95 4.67
N ILE A 131 -0.36 -8.08 4.84
CA ILE A 131 0.27 -9.39 5.03
C ILE A 131 1.06 -9.80 3.79
N TYR A 132 0.42 -9.86 2.62
CA TYR A 132 1.05 -10.37 1.41
C TYR A 132 2.18 -9.46 0.93
N LEU A 133 1.95 -8.14 0.84
CA LEU A 133 3.02 -7.22 0.44
C LEU A 133 4.16 -7.23 1.45
N GLY A 134 3.84 -7.30 2.74
CA GLY A 134 4.82 -7.30 3.81
C GLY A 134 5.69 -8.56 3.83
N LEU A 135 5.08 -9.74 3.73
CA LEU A 135 5.79 -11.01 3.60
C LEU A 135 6.64 -11.05 2.32
N GLY A 136 6.09 -10.59 1.19
CA GLY A 136 6.82 -10.48 -0.06
C GLY A 136 8.03 -9.56 0.05
N LEU A 137 7.89 -8.38 0.68
CA LEU A 137 8.99 -7.46 0.94
C LEU A 137 10.09 -8.09 1.81
N LEU A 138 9.71 -8.81 2.87
CA LEU A 138 10.68 -9.52 3.73
C LEU A 138 11.42 -10.61 2.95
N LEU A 139 10.71 -11.39 2.12
CA LEU A 139 11.27 -12.45 1.31
C LEU A 139 12.20 -11.91 0.21
N ILE A 140 11.79 -10.85 -0.51
CA ILE A 140 12.62 -10.16 -1.51
C ILE A 140 13.91 -9.65 -0.87
N ARG A 141 13.83 -9.02 0.32
CA ARG A 141 15.02 -8.54 1.04
C ARG A 141 15.93 -9.68 1.47
N TRP A 142 15.38 -10.80 1.89
CA TRP A 142 16.16 -11.99 2.22
C TRP A 142 16.85 -12.54 0.97
N LEU A 143 16.13 -12.68 -0.14
CA LEU A 143 16.67 -13.20 -1.40
C LEU A 143 17.73 -12.28 -2.02
N ARG A 144 17.60 -10.96 -1.86
CA ARG A 144 18.61 -9.98 -2.29
C ARG A 144 19.95 -10.12 -1.57
N ARG A 145 20.01 -10.86 -0.45
CA ARG A 145 21.29 -11.23 0.17
C ARG A 145 22.06 -12.30 -0.62
N LEU A 146 21.36 -13.03 -1.47
CA LEU A 146 21.92 -14.11 -2.30
C LEU A 146 22.26 -13.64 -3.73
N GLY A 147 21.73 -12.49 -4.19
CA GLY A 147 22.02 -11.95 -5.52
C GLY A 147 21.20 -10.72 -5.91
N HIS A 148 21.44 -10.19 -7.10
CA HIS A 148 20.73 -9.03 -7.65
C HIS A 148 19.38 -9.45 -8.25
N GLY A 149 18.29 -9.19 -7.52
CA GLY A 149 16.93 -9.42 -7.99
C GLY A 149 16.31 -8.17 -8.60
N GLY A 150 15.94 -8.22 -9.88
CA GLY A 150 15.20 -7.16 -10.57
C GLY A 150 13.73 -7.05 -10.14
N MET A 151 13.05 -6.01 -10.63
CA MET A 151 11.63 -5.74 -10.34
C MET A 151 10.71 -6.91 -10.73
N PHE A 152 10.99 -7.59 -11.84
CA PHE A 152 10.20 -8.74 -12.29
C PHE A 152 10.25 -9.91 -11.30
N LEU A 153 11.41 -10.17 -10.68
CA LEU A 153 11.54 -11.23 -9.68
C LEU A 153 10.72 -10.90 -8.42
N ALA A 154 10.70 -9.63 -8.01
CA ALA A 154 9.86 -9.19 -6.91
C ALA A 154 8.37 -9.39 -7.21
N ALA A 155 7.91 -9.03 -8.41
CA ALA A 155 6.54 -9.27 -8.83
C ALA A 155 6.20 -10.77 -8.87
N LEU A 156 7.11 -11.60 -9.40
CA LEU A 156 6.95 -13.05 -9.42
C LEU A 156 6.84 -13.64 -8.00
N ILE A 157 7.67 -13.18 -7.05
CA ILE A 157 7.59 -13.61 -5.66
C ILE A 157 6.22 -13.30 -5.05
N GLN A 158 5.67 -12.11 -5.32
CA GLN A 158 4.34 -11.72 -4.82
C GLN A 158 3.23 -12.60 -5.41
N VAL A 159 3.29 -12.87 -6.72
CA VAL A 159 2.34 -13.78 -7.39
C VAL A 159 2.44 -15.19 -6.82
N LEU A 160 3.65 -15.72 -6.63
CA LEU A 160 3.85 -17.05 -6.05
C LEU A 160 3.33 -17.14 -4.60
N LEU A 161 3.56 -16.10 -3.78
CA LEU A 161 3.01 -16.03 -2.42
C LEU A 161 1.47 -16.01 -2.44
N LEU A 162 0.86 -15.23 -3.32
CA LEU A 162 -0.60 -15.19 -3.47
C LEU A 162 -1.14 -16.54 -3.95
N CYS A 163 -0.51 -17.15 -4.96
CA CYS A 163 -0.87 -18.49 -5.43
C CYS A 163 -0.76 -19.53 -4.32
N LEU A 164 0.30 -19.49 -3.50
CA LEU A 164 0.46 -20.39 -2.37
C LEU A 164 -0.66 -20.23 -1.34
N GLY A 165 -1.04 -18.99 -1.02
CA GLY A 165 -2.13 -18.73 -0.07
C GLY A 165 -3.52 -19.02 -0.61
N VAL A 166 -3.71 -19.10 -1.93
CA VAL A 166 -4.96 -19.53 -2.56
C VAL A 166 -5.02 -21.05 -2.73
N ILE A 167 -4.00 -21.63 -3.35
CA ILE A 167 -3.95 -23.06 -3.72
C ILE A 167 -3.72 -23.93 -2.49
N GLY A 168 -2.86 -23.50 -1.56
CA GLY A 168 -2.54 -24.24 -0.33
C GLY A 168 -3.77 -24.70 0.45
N PRO A 169 -4.68 -23.79 0.86
CA PRO A 169 -5.89 -24.19 1.58
C PRO A 169 -6.86 -25.00 0.72
N MET A 170 -6.93 -24.76 -0.60
CA MET A 170 -7.79 -25.55 -1.49
C MET A 170 -7.35 -27.02 -1.57
N LEU A 171 -6.04 -27.26 -1.68
CA LEU A 171 -5.48 -28.61 -1.63
C LEU A 171 -5.75 -29.25 -0.27
N GLY A 172 -5.49 -28.52 0.82
CA GLY A 172 -5.78 -28.98 2.18
C GLY A 172 -7.24 -29.41 2.37
N ALA A 173 -8.19 -28.59 1.91
CA ALA A 173 -9.62 -28.86 1.98
C ALA A 173 -10.06 -30.08 1.14
N THR A 174 -9.37 -30.31 0.01
CA THR A 174 -9.61 -31.48 -0.85
C THR A 174 -9.18 -32.76 -0.15
N PHE A 175 -8.01 -32.76 0.50
CA PHE A 175 -7.50 -33.93 1.22
C PHE A 175 -8.24 -34.22 2.54
N SER A 176 -8.67 -33.20 3.25
CA SER A 176 -9.39 -33.35 4.53
C SER A 176 -10.88 -33.70 4.37
N GLN A 177 -11.39 -33.77 3.13
CA GLN A 177 -12.84 -33.82 2.82
C GLN A 177 -13.66 -32.68 3.47
N SER A 178 -13.01 -31.62 3.97
CA SER A 178 -13.69 -30.54 4.68
C SER A 178 -14.43 -29.58 3.76
N TRP A 179 -14.26 -29.70 2.45
CA TRP A 179 -14.95 -28.88 1.45
C TRP A 179 -16.49 -28.99 1.52
N MET A 180 -17.02 -30.09 2.06
CA MET A 180 -18.47 -30.27 2.27
C MET A 180 -19.04 -29.47 3.45
N TYR A 181 -18.20 -29.06 4.41
CA TYR A 181 -18.65 -28.46 5.69
C TYR A 181 -18.60 -26.93 5.73
N GLY A 182 -18.31 -26.27 4.61
CA GLY A 182 -18.35 -24.80 4.50
C GLY A 182 -17.00 -24.12 4.71
N TYR A 183 -17.03 -22.85 5.14
CA TYR A 183 -15.81 -22.09 5.45
C TYR A 183 -15.09 -22.73 6.63
N SER A 184 -13.76 -22.64 6.64
CA SER A 184 -12.93 -23.23 7.70
C SER A 184 -11.71 -22.34 7.90
N ALA A 185 -11.13 -22.36 9.09
CA ALA A 185 -9.93 -21.58 9.42
C ALA A 185 -8.75 -21.81 8.45
N LEU A 186 -8.67 -22.97 7.79
CA LEU A 186 -7.67 -23.22 6.74
C LEU A 186 -7.79 -22.21 5.59
N HIS A 187 -9.02 -21.84 5.21
CA HIS A 187 -9.31 -20.89 4.14
C HIS A 187 -8.96 -19.44 4.49
N MET A 188 -8.56 -19.15 5.74
CA MET A 188 -8.14 -17.81 6.16
C MET A 188 -6.93 -17.29 5.38
N SER A 189 -6.13 -18.18 4.79
CA SER A 189 -5.04 -17.76 3.90
C SER A 189 -5.53 -17.34 2.50
N ASN A 190 -6.71 -17.79 2.04
CA ASN A 190 -7.24 -17.48 0.71
C ASN A 190 -8.03 -16.16 0.73
N PRO A 191 -7.49 -15.07 0.15
CA PRO A 191 -8.12 -13.76 0.21
C PRO A 191 -9.41 -13.69 -0.62
N PHE A 192 -9.47 -14.37 -1.76
CA PHE A 192 -10.63 -14.32 -2.65
C PHE A 192 -11.84 -14.98 -2.02
N TRP A 193 -11.65 -16.17 -1.44
CA TRP A 193 -12.73 -16.90 -0.77
C TRP A 193 -13.22 -16.16 0.47
N THR A 194 -12.29 -15.61 1.25
CA THR A 194 -12.61 -14.88 2.48
C THR A 194 -13.33 -13.56 2.19
N LEU A 195 -12.89 -12.79 1.18
CA LEU A 195 -13.57 -11.56 0.77
C LEU A 195 -14.94 -11.85 0.17
N TYR A 196 -15.07 -12.91 -0.65
CA TYR A 196 -16.37 -13.34 -1.17
C TYR A 196 -17.35 -13.66 -0.04
N ARG A 197 -16.94 -14.45 0.95
CA ARG A 197 -17.77 -14.74 2.13
C ARG A 197 -18.11 -13.50 2.95
N ALA A 198 -17.21 -12.54 3.04
CA ALA A 198 -17.47 -11.27 3.71
C ALA A 198 -18.51 -10.40 2.98
N THR A 199 -18.81 -10.67 1.70
CA THR A 199 -19.87 -9.98 0.94
C THR A 199 -21.25 -10.66 1.04
N GLU A 200 -21.33 -11.91 1.50
CA GLU A 200 -22.59 -12.65 1.60
C GLU A 200 -23.48 -12.09 2.73
N ARG A 201 -24.75 -11.82 2.41
CA ARG A 201 -25.74 -11.22 3.34
C ARG A 201 -26.08 -12.09 4.54
N SER A 202 -25.80 -13.40 4.50
CA SER A 202 -26.08 -14.33 5.60
C SER A 202 -25.26 -14.05 6.85
N GLY A 203 -24.35 -13.06 6.80
CA GLY A 203 -23.40 -12.77 7.86
C GLY A 203 -22.28 -13.80 7.86
N LEU A 204 -21.13 -13.36 8.35
CA LEU A 204 -20.05 -14.29 8.64
C LEU A 204 -20.52 -15.15 9.85
N PRO A 205 -20.41 -16.49 9.80
CA PRO A 205 -20.74 -17.38 10.93
C PRO A 205 -19.90 -17.04 12.18
N ILE A 206 -20.02 -17.77 13.30
CA ILE A 206 -19.23 -17.52 14.54
C ILE A 206 -17.72 -17.25 14.27
N GLU A 207 -17.20 -17.84 13.20
CA GLU A 207 -15.86 -17.64 12.64
C GLU A 207 -15.52 -16.19 12.21
N ALA A 208 -16.52 -15.32 12.01
CA ALA A 208 -16.39 -13.89 11.75
C ALA A 208 -15.53 -13.20 12.79
N SER A 209 -15.82 -13.48 14.06
CA SER A 209 -15.17 -12.84 15.20
C SER A 209 -13.69 -13.22 15.24
N VAL A 210 -13.40 -14.50 14.99
CA VAL A 210 -12.04 -15.02 14.87
C VAL A 210 -11.34 -14.32 13.73
N LEU A 211 -11.93 -14.27 12.55
CA LEU A 211 -11.30 -13.72 11.35
C LEU A 211 -11.05 -12.21 11.45
N MET A 212 -12.01 -11.47 12.00
CA MET A 212 -11.92 -10.03 12.26
C MET A 212 -10.90 -9.67 13.35
N THR A 213 -10.47 -10.64 14.17
CA THR A 213 -9.47 -10.42 15.22
C THR A 213 -8.09 -10.93 14.79
N SER A 214 -8.03 -12.16 14.28
CA SER A 214 -6.78 -12.84 13.95
C SER A 214 -6.10 -12.23 12.72
N LEU A 215 -6.85 -11.85 11.69
CA LEU A 215 -6.28 -11.35 10.44
C LEU A 215 -5.69 -9.94 10.61
N PRO A 216 -6.37 -8.96 11.24
CA PRO A 216 -5.75 -7.68 11.54
C PRO A 216 -4.59 -7.78 12.53
N LEU A 217 -4.65 -8.71 13.49
CA LEU A 217 -3.53 -8.96 14.41
C LEU A 217 -2.31 -9.50 13.64
N ALA A 218 -2.49 -10.47 12.75
CA ALA A 218 -1.43 -10.98 11.89
C ALA A 218 -0.86 -9.88 10.98
N ALA A 219 -1.73 -9.04 10.41
CA ALA A 219 -1.32 -7.87 9.63
C ALA A 219 -0.50 -6.88 10.46
N ALA A 220 -0.89 -6.60 11.69
CA ALA A 220 -0.14 -5.72 12.59
C ALA A 220 1.26 -6.30 12.91
N VAL A 221 1.36 -7.61 13.14
CA VAL A 221 2.66 -8.27 13.35
C VAL A 221 3.55 -8.14 12.11
N VAL A 222 3.05 -8.47 10.92
CA VAL A 222 3.79 -8.33 9.65
C VAL A 222 4.18 -6.86 9.41
N PHE A 223 3.28 -5.92 9.72
CA PHE A 223 3.54 -4.50 9.61
C PHE A 223 4.68 -4.04 10.53
N VAL A 224 4.70 -4.48 11.79
CA VAL A 224 5.81 -4.14 12.72
C VAL A 224 7.14 -4.74 12.24
N LEU A 225 7.13 -5.98 11.76
CA LEU A 225 8.34 -6.65 11.23
C LEU A 225 8.89 -5.92 10.00
N THR A 226 8.01 -5.54 9.07
CA THR A 226 8.38 -4.78 7.87
C THR A 226 8.86 -3.38 8.21
N LEU A 227 8.21 -2.69 9.16
CA LEU A 227 8.59 -1.36 9.61
C LEU A 227 10.01 -1.33 10.20
N ARG A 228 10.40 -2.36 10.97
CA ARG A 228 11.79 -2.48 11.47
C ARG A 228 12.82 -2.59 10.34
N ALA A 229 12.44 -3.18 9.22
CA ALA A 229 13.30 -3.32 8.06
C ALA A 229 13.29 -2.02 7.21
N VAL A 230 12.16 -1.33 7.09
CA VAL A 230 12.11 0.01 6.48
C VAL A 230 12.89 1.04 7.29
N ALA A 231 12.80 1.02 8.63
CA ALA A 231 13.54 1.93 9.48
C ALA A 231 15.07 1.81 9.29
N ARG A 232 15.57 0.60 8.99
CA ARG A 232 16.98 0.39 8.63
C ARG A 232 17.33 0.99 7.27
N GLU A 233 16.40 0.97 6.32
CA GLU A 233 16.56 1.60 5.02
C GLU A 233 16.56 3.14 5.13
N VAL A 234 15.66 3.72 5.93
CA VAL A 234 15.62 5.19 6.15
C VAL A 234 16.86 5.70 6.89
N ARG A 235 17.56 4.84 7.64
CA ARG A 235 18.82 5.18 8.30
C ARG A 235 20.02 5.33 7.36
N HIS A 236 19.85 5.19 6.03
CA HIS A 236 20.95 5.44 5.09
C HIS A 236 21.55 6.83 5.33
N VAL A 237 22.82 6.83 5.68
CA VAL A 237 23.58 8.03 6.06
C VAL A 237 23.89 8.82 4.79
N ARG A 238 23.69 10.14 4.85
CA ARG A 238 24.14 11.07 3.81
C ARG A 238 25.61 10.78 3.54
N VAL A 239 25.95 10.38 2.32
CA VAL A 239 27.34 10.25 1.93
C VAL A 239 27.89 11.66 1.81
N ALA A 240 28.97 11.95 2.55
CA ALA A 240 29.65 13.24 2.45
C ALA A 240 30.01 13.50 0.99
N LYS A 241 29.83 14.75 0.55
CA LYS A 241 30.23 15.15 -0.79
C LYS A 241 31.74 14.93 -0.92
N PRO A 242 32.23 14.23 -1.96
CA PRO A 242 33.67 14.07 -2.15
C PRO A 242 34.33 15.46 -2.21
N PRO A 243 35.51 15.66 -1.59
CA PRO A 243 36.17 16.96 -1.51
C PRO A 243 36.33 17.60 -2.88
N ARG A 244 36.71 16.81 -3.89
CA ARG A 244 36.79 17.25 -5.29
C ARG A 244 35.51 17.90 -5.82
N VAL A 245 34.34 17.34 -5.53
CA VAL A 245 33.07 17.94 -6.02
C VAL A 245 32.73 19.17 -5.18
N ALA A 246 33.15 19.23 -3.91
CA ALA A 246 33.02 20.44 -3.11
C ALA A 246 33.89 21.58 -3.68
N GLU A 247 35.12 21.27 -4.09
CA GLU A 247 36.04 22.19 -4.76
C GLU A 247 35.49 22.65 -6.12
N GLU A 248 34.98 21.72 -6.95
CA GLU A 248 34.38 22.05 -8.25
C GLU A 248 33.15 22.96 -8.12
N ASP A 249 32.22 22.68 -7.18
CA ASP A 249 31.07 23.57 -6.95
C ASP A 249 31.50 24.92 -6.36
N ALA A 250 32.56 24.95 -5.55
CA ALA A 250 33.11 26.20 -5.03
C ALA A 250 33.75 27.04 -6.14
N ALA A 251 34.46 26.40 -7.08
CA ALA A 251 35.02 27.05 -8.26
C ALA A 251 33.92 27.61 -9.18
N LEU A 252 32.86 26.83 -9.45
CA LEU A 252 31.70 27.27 -10.23
C LEU A 252 30.95 28.41 -9.54
N ALA A 253 30.77 28.35 -8.21
CA ALA A 253 30.14 29.44 -7.46
C ALA A 253 30.98 30.72 -7.49
N ALA A 254 32.31 30.61 -7.42
CA ALA A 254 33.22 31.73 -7.56
C ALA A 254 33.19 32.33 -8.98
N GLU A 255 33.09 31.49 -10.01
CA GLU A 255 32.95 31.93 -11.40
C GLU A 255 31.62 32.68 -11.63
N HIS A 256 30.51 32.18 -11.10
CA HIS A 256 29.20 32.86 -11.18
C HIS A 256 29.12 34.13 -10.32
N ALA A 257 29.95 34.28 -9.29
CA ALA A 257 30.00 35.49 -8.48
C ALA A 257 30.73 36.65 -9.18
N LEU A 258 31.51 36.37 -10.23
CA LEU A 258 32.12 37.42 -11.04
C LEU A 258 31.03 38.15 -11.83
N PRO A 259 31.10 39.50 -11.96
CA PRO A 259 30.16 40.23 -12.81
C PRO A 259 30.16 39.63 -14.21
N PRO A 260 28.97 39.44 -14.83
CA PRO A 260 28.88 38.79 -16.13
C PRO A 260 29.81 39.52 -17.10
N ARG A 261 30.82 38.82 -17.60
CA ARG A 261 31.67 39.37 -18.65
C ARG A 261 30.76 39.71 -19.82
N PRO A 262 30.90 40.89 -20.44
CA PRO A 262 30.13 41.23 -21.62
C PRO A 262 30.40 40.15 -22.68
N THR A 263 29.46 39.23 -22.86
CA THR A 263 29.48 38.28 -23.95
C THR A 263 29.25 39.08 -25.22
N PRO A 264 30.15 39.03 -26.22
CA PRO A 264 29.91 39.66 -27.49
C PRO A 264 28.57 39.16 -28.04
N VAL A 265 27.64 40.08 -28.23
CA VAL A 265 26.23 39.79 -28.60
C VAL A 265 26.16 39.28 -30.04
N SER A 266 27.23 39.49 -30.81
CA SER A 266 27.37 39.12 -32.20
C SER A 266 28.78 38.56 -32.45
N PRO A 267 28.93 37.49 -33.25
CA PRO A 267 30.23 37.08 -33.77
C PRO A 267 30.79 38.03 -34.86
N TRP A 268 30.05 39.11 -35.19
CA TRP A 268 30.37 40.09 -36.22
C TRP A 268 30.53 41.53 -35.72
N ASP A 269 30.41 41.75 -34.40
CA ASP A 269 30.79 43.02 -33.74
C ASP A 269 32.26 42.93 -33.27
#